data_AF-F3UMI3-F1
#
_entry.id   AF-F3UMI3-F1
#
_cell.length_a   1.000
_cell.length_b   1.000
_cell.length_c   1.000
_cell.angle_alpha   90.00
_cell.angle_beta   90.00
_cell.angle_gamma   90.00
#
_symmetry.space_group_name_H-M   'P 1'
#
loop_
_entity.id
_entity.type
_entity.pdbx_description
1 polymer ?
#
loop_
_entity_poly.entity_id
_entity_poly.type
_entity_poly.pdbx_seq_one_letter_code
_entity_poly.pdbx_strand_id
1 'polypeptide(L)'
;MKKETFSDKMIKRFYGITGPLDEQKRQQAEHLGNIGFIWLFFILIFGNAIAFPLAFRWPKIIALAYPILLEILILGFCVYIIIQARRKGIDDLELGLQDEKEEKAMKHAGLKAGFSYWLLFYPLFGIMIAVMEKKDILQILLQPKLIITGLAAGLGFGLMMHFIAKGKIRQAQKKEEEDL
;
A
#
# COMPACT_ATOMS: atom_id res chain seq x y z
N MET A 1 3.73 29.39 3.24
CA MET A 1 4.06 27.99 2.90
C MET A 1 3.98 27.79 1.39
N LYS A 2 4.96 27.12 0.77
CA LYS A 2 4.92 26.79 -0.66
C LYS A 2 3.80 25.77 -0.89
N LYS A 3 2.97 25.97 -1.92
CA LYS A 3 1.86 25.05 -2.23
C LYS A 3 2.43 23.71 -2.68
N GLU A 4 2.06 22.64 -1.99
CA GLU A 4 2.43 21.27 -2.36
C GLU A 4 1.95 20.93 -3.78
N THR A 5 2.83 20.33 -4.57
CA THR A 5 2.51 19.79 -5.89
C THR A 5 1.73 18.47 -5.78
N PHE A 6 1.22 17.98 -6.90
CA PHE A 6 0.59 16.66 -6.95
C PHE A 6 1.58 15.54 -6.57
N SER A 7 2.82 15.63 -7.05
CA SER A 7 3.90 14.68 -6.74
C SER A 7 4.21 14.65 -5.25
N ASP A 8 4.26 15.81 -4.58
CA ASP A 8 4.51 15.88 -3.14
C ASP A 8 3.44 15.13 -2.35
N LYS A 9 2.16 15.29 -2.74
CA LYS A 9 1.04 14.56 -2.11
C LYS A 9 1.13 13.06 -2.33
N MET A 10 1.55 12.63 -3.53
CA MET A 10 1.76 11.21 -3.82
C MET A 10 2.88 10.63 -2.95
N ILE A 11 4.02 11.32 -2.85
CA ILE A 11 5.16 10.90 -2.01
C ILE A 11 4.74 10.81 -0.55
N LYS A 12 4.08 11.85 -0.02
CA LYS A 12 3.55 11.85 1.35
C LYS A 12 2.62 10.67 1.59
N ARG A 13 1.70 10.40 0.67
CA ARG A 13 0.75 9.29 0.80
C ARG A 13 1.42 7.92 0.75
N PHE A 14 2.39 7.74 -0.15
CA PHE A 14 3.10 6.47 -0.35
C PHE A 14 3.98 6.12 0.84
N TYR A 15 4.76 7.07 1.34
CA TYR A 15 5.65 6.88 2.49
C TYR A 15 4.96 7.07 3.84
N GLY A 16 3.71 7.55 3.86
CA GLY A 16 2.95 7.78 5.09
C GLY A 16 3.46 8.98 5.90
N ILE A 17 3.98 10.00 5.21
CA ILE A 17 4.49 11.24 5.79
C ILE A 17 3.31 12.14 6.17
N THR A 18 3.30 12.59 7.41
CA THR A 18 2.35 13.57 7.96
C THR A 18 3.06 14.88 8.25
N GLY A 19 2.38 16.02 8.10
CA GLY A 19 3.01 17.34 8.19
C GLY A 19 3.70 17.78 6.89
N PRO A 20 4.50 18.86 6.90
CA PRO A 20 5.16 19.37 5.72
C PRO A 20 6.20 18.40 5.18
N LEU A 21 6.24 18.23 3.85
CA LEU A 21 7.33 17.52 3.17
C LEU A 21 8.54 18.45 3.10
N ASP A 22 9.40 18.39 4.12
CA ASP A 22 10.68 19.10 4.12
C ASP A 22 11.67 18.50 3.09
N GLU A 23 12.75 19.25 2.82
CA GLU A 23 13.75 18.86 1.84
C GLU A 23 14.50 17.58 2.24
N GLN A 24 14.70 17.33 3.54
CA GLN A 24 15.39 16.12 4.03
C GLN A 24 14.54 14.87 3.83
N LYS A 25 13.27 14.90 4.26
CA LYS A 25 12.28 13.82 4.06
C LYS A 25 12.08 13.55 2.58
N ARG A 26 12.04 14.60 1.74
CA ARG A 26 11.97 14.46 0.29
C ARG A 26 13.19 13.73 -0.27
N GLN A 27 14.40 14.19 0.04
CA GLN A 27 15.63 13.56 -0.45
C GLN A 27 15.75 12.11 0.02
N GLN A 28 15.37 11.80 1.26
CA GLN A 28 15.38 10.43 1.76
C GLN A 28 14.34 9.53 1.06
N ALA A 29 13.14 10.05 0.81
CA ALA A 29 12.09 9.35 0.08
C ALA A 29 12.49 9.09 -1.38
N GLU A 30 13.07 10.07 -2.07
CA GLU A 30 13.58 9.93 -3.43
C GLU A 30 14.76 8.94 -3.48
N HIS A 31 15.70 9.02 -2.53
CA HIS A 31 16.82 8.09 -2.45
C HIS A 31 16.36 6.64 -2.19
N LEU A 32 15.43 6.44 -1.25
CA LEU A 32 14.87 5.12 -0.95
C LEU A 32 14.09 4.56 -2.16
N GLY A 33 13.30 5.42 -2.82
CA GLY A 33 12.56 5.08 -4.03
C GLY A 33 13.48 4.67 -5.18
N ASN A 34 14.56 5.42 -5.41
CA ASN A 34 15.53 5.13 -6.48
C ASN A 34 16.27 3.82 -6.25
N ILE A 35 16.77 3.56 -5.03
CA ILE A 35 17.38 2.27 -4.70
C ILE A 35 16.38 1.15 -4.97
N GLY A 36 15.15 1.33 -4.53
CA GLY A 36 14.12 0.31 -4.70
C GLY A 36 13.74 0.05 -6.16
N PHE A 37 13.61 1.11 -6.93
CA PHE A 37 13.39 1.04 -8.36
C PHE A 37 14.51 0.26 -9.07
N ILE A 38 15.78 0.55 -8.76
CA ILE A 38 16.92 -0.13 -9.37
C ILE A 38 16.86 -1.65 -9.12
N TRP A 39 16.63 -2.06 -7.87
CA TRP A 39 16.52 -3.48 -7.53
C TRP A 39 15.35 -4.16 -8.23
N LEU A 40 14.16 -3.54 -8.17
CA LEU A 40 12.97 -4.09 -8.79
C LEU A 40 13.13 -4.17 -10.31
N PHE A 41 13.73 -3.15 -10.93
CA PHE A 41 14.01 -3.10 -12.37
C PHE A 41 14.84 -4.29 -12.83
N PHE A 42 15.98 -4.57 -12.18
CA PHE A 42 16.82 -5.70 -12.55
C PHE A 42 16.13 -7.05 -12.29
N ILE A 43 15.46 -7.21 -11.14
CA ILE A 43 14.73 -8.45 -10.82
C ILE A 43 13.66 -8.72 -11.88
N LEU A 44 12.93 -7.69 -12.31
CA LEU A 44 11.90 -7.83 -13.35
C LEU A 44 12.53 -8.16 -14.71
N ILE A 45 13.61 -7.50 -15.11
CA ILE A 45 14.27 -7.81 -16.39
C ILE A 45 14.71 -9.27 -16.44
N PHE A 46 15.46 -9.72 -15.43
CA PHE A 46 15.97 -11.09 -15.41
C PHE A 46 14.85 -12.11 -15.18
N GLY A 47 13.89 -11.80 -14.31
CA GLY A 47 12.71 -12.63 -14.06
C GLY A 47 11.88 -12.85 -15.31
N ASN A 48 11.60 -11.80 -16.08
CA ASN A 48 10.88 -11.90 -17.35
C ASN A 48 11.70 -12.64 -18.42
N ALA A 49 13.01 -12.37 -18.51
CA ALA A 49 13.90 -13.03 -19.48
C ALA A 49 13.97 -14.56 -19.26
N ILE A 50 13.84 -15.01 -18.00
CA ILE A 50 13.74 -16.44 -17.65
C ILE A 50 12.32 -16.97 -17.87
N ALA A 51 11.30 -16.23 -17.42
CA ALA A 51 9.91 -16.68 -17.51
C ALA A 51 9.46 -16.89 -18.96
N PHE A 52 9.92 -16.05 -19.89
CA PHE A 52 9.54 -16.09 -21.29
C PHE A 52 9.87 -17.42 -22.00
N PRO A 53 11.12 -17.92 -22.04
CA PRO A 53 11.43 -19.23 -22.63
C PRO A 53 10.75 -20.38 -21.87
N LEU A 54 10.63 -20.27 -20.55
CA LEU A 54 9.94 -21.28 -19.73
C LEU A 54 8.45 -21.39 -20.09
N ALA A 55 7.81 -20.29 -20.51
CA ALA A 55 6.41 -20.28 -20.92
C ALA A 55 6.15 -21.17 -22.15
N PHE A 56 7.12 -21.32 -23.06
CA PHE A 56 6.98 -22.26 -24.19
C PHE A 56 7.04 -23.71 -23.75
N ARG A 57 7.84 -24.03 -22.72
CA ARG A 57 8.00 -25.41 -22.23
C ARG A 57 6.88 -25.84 -21.29
N TRP A 58 6.43 -24.93 -20.43
CA TRP A 58 5.44 -25.17 -19.37
C TRP A 58 4.40 -24.05 -19.26
N PRO A 59 3.61 -23.79 -20.32
CA PRO A 59 2.74 -22.61 -20.40
C PRO A 59 1.73 -22.52 -19.26
N LYS A 60 1.09 -23.64 -18.89
CA LYS A 60 0.07 -23.66 -17.83
C LYS A 60 0.66 -23.34 -16.45
N ILE A 61 1.86 -23.86 -16.16
CA ILE A 61 2.52 -23.63 -14.87
C ILE A 61 2.96 -22.17 -14.77
N ILE A 62 3.59 -21.64 -15.82
CA ILE A 62 4.06 -20.25 -15.85
C ILE A 62 2.90 -19.27 -15.78
N ALA A 63 1.80 -19.51 -16.52
CA ALA A 63 0.63 -18.65 -16.49
C ALA A 63 0.00 -18.53 -15.08
N LEU A 64 0.13 -19.56 -14.24
CA LEU A 64 -0.35 -19.52 -12.86
C LEU A 64 0.70 -19.00 -11.89
N ALA A 65 1.91 -19.57 -11.92
CA ALA A 65 2.95 -19.32 -10.93
C ALA A 65 3.59 -17.93 -11.08
N TYR A 66 3.79 -17.46 -12.32
CA TYR A 66 4.51 -16.21 -12.56
C TYR A 66 3.79 -14.97 -12.03
N PRO A 67 2.47 -14.77 -12.28
CA PRO A 67 1.75 -13.63 -11.69
C PRO A 67 1.74 -13.67 -10.16
N ILE A 68 1.63 -14.86 -9.55
CA ILE A 68 1.63 -15.02 -8.10
C ILE A 68 3.01 -14.66 -7.51
N LEU A 69 4.09 -15.16 -8.12
CA LEU A 69 5.47 -14.83 -7.71
C LEU A 69 5.74 -13.33 -7.84
N LEU A 70 5.30 -12.72 -8.94
CA LEU A 70 5.44 -11.29 -9.18
C LEU A 70 4.68 -10.46 -8.14
N GLU A 71 3.45 -10.86 -7.79
CA GLU A 71 2.65 -10.20 -6.75
C GLU A 71 3.35 -10.29 -5.38
N ILE A 72 3.81 -11.49 -4.99
CA ILE A 72 4.54 -11.68 -3.73
C ILE A 72 5.81 -10.82 -3.69
N LEU A 73 6.55 -10.77 -4.79
CA LEU A 73 7.75 -9.94 -4.91
C LEU A 73 7.43 -8.45 -4.70
N ILE A 74 6.40 -7.93 -5.38
CA ILE A 74 6.00 -6.52 -5.29
C ILE A 74 5.50 -6.19 -3.88
N LEU A 75 4.65 -7.05 -3.29
CA LEU A 75 4.16 -6.87 -1.92
C LEU A 75 5.29 -6.91 -0.89
N GLY A 76 6.20 -7.88 -1.01
CA GLY A 76 7.40 -7.94 -0.17
C GLY A 76 8.28 -6.72 -0.32
N PHE A 77 8.40 -6.19 -1.54
CA PHE A 77 9.12 -4.96 -1.81
C PHE A 77 8.46 -3.74 -1.15
N CYS A 78 7.14 -3.61 -1.24
CA CYS A 78 6.38 -2.55 -0.56
C CYS A 78 6.56 -2.62 0.97
N VAL A 79 6.50 -3.81 1.57
CA VAL A 79 6.75 -4.00 3.00
C VAL A 79 8.18 -3.57 3.37
N TYR A 80 9.18 -3.97 2.59
CA TYR A 80 10.57 -3.55 2.79
C TYR A 80 10.71 -2.02 2.76
N ILE A 81 10.13 -1.35 1.77
CA ILE A 81 10.19 0.12 1.66
C ILE A 81 9.54 0.79 2.86
N ILE A 82 8.38 0.31 3.31
CA ILE A 82 7.70 0.85 4.50
C ILE A 82 8.57 0.67 5.76
N ILE A 83 9.18 -0.50 5.95
CA ILE A 83 10.10 -0.74 7.08
C ILE A 83 11.29 0.20 7.03
N GLN A 84 11.91 0.37 5.86
CA GLN A 84 13.07 1.24 5.70
C GLN A 84 12.73 2.72 5.87
N ALA A 85 11.55 3.15 5.40
CA ALA A 85 11.05 4.50 5.63
C ALA A 85 10.89 4.78 7.13
N ARG A 86 10.34 3.80 7.88
CA ARG A 86 10.19 3.90 9.33
C ARG A 86 11.51 3.91 10.08
N ARG A 87 12.46 3.05 9.70
CA ARG A 87 13.80 3.04 10.33
C ARG A 87 14.57 4.34 10.15
N LYS A 88 14.28 5.07 9.07
CA LYS A 88 14.87 6.38 8.77
C LYS A 88 14.06 7.56 9.35
N GLY A 89 12.94 7.30 10.03
CA GLY A 89 12.06 8.35 10.56
C GLY A 89 11.37 9.20 9.48
N ILE A 90 11.31 8.73 8.23
CA ILE A 90 10.67 9.48 7.13
C ILE A 90 9.16 9.64 7.41
N ASP A 91 8.56 8.63 8.02
CA ASP A 91 7.13 8.54 8.33
C ASP A 91 6.80 8.87 9.80
N ASP A 92 7.75 9.50 10.53
CA ASP A 92 7.56 9.96 11.90
C ASP A 92 6.48 11.04 11.95
N LEU A 93 5.66 10.95 13.00
CA LEU A 93 4.52 11.81 13.23
C LEU A 93 4.93 12.93 14.19
N GLU A 94 4.90 14.17 13.72
CA GLU A 94 5.13 15.38 14.51
C GLU A 94 3.78 16.05 14.77
N LEU A 95 3.25 15.94 15.99
CA LEU A 95 1.87 16.35 16.29
C LEU A 95 1.67 17.87 16.08
N GLY A 96 2.68 18.67 16.40
CA GLY A 96 2.66 20.13 16.21
C GLY A 96 2.71 20.62 14.76
N LEU A 97 3.07 19.76 13.80
CA LEU A 97 3.18 20.14 12.37
C LEU A 97 2.02 19.64 11.50
N GLN A 98 1.03 18.98 12.10
CA GLN A 98 -0.13 18.49 11.37
C GLN A 98 -1.13 19.61 11.05
N ASP A 99 -1.72 19.54 9.85
CA ASP A 99 -2.94 20.30 9.57
C ASP A 99 -4.15 19.63 10.26
N GLU A 100 -5.19 20.40 10.60
CA GLU A 100 -6.41 19.92 11.27
C GLU A 100 -7.08 18.79 10.46
N LYS A 101 -6.95 18.85 9.13
CA LYS A 101 -7.42 17.81 8.20
C LYS A 101 -6.64 16.51 8.33
N GLU A 102 -5.32 16.58 8.51
CA GLU A 102 -4.45 15.42 8.64
C GLU A 102 -4.70 14.73 10.00
N GLU A 103 -4.86 15.50 11.08
CA GLU A 103 -5.19 14.98 12.41
C GLU A 103 -6.55 14.23 12.40
N LYS A 104 -7.60 14.86 11.84
CA LYS A 104 -8.92 14.23 11.68
C LYS A 104 -8.86 12.99 10.79
N ALA A 105 -8.04 13.02 9.74
CA ALA A 105 -7.86 11.87 8.86
C ALA A 105 -7.17 10.70 9.56
N MET A 106 -6.20 10.96 10.44
CA MET A 106 -5.53 9.94 11.23
C MET A 106 -6.48 9.24 12.22
N LYS A 107 -7.37 9.99 12.89
CA LYS A 107 -8.40 9.41 13.78
C LYS A 107 -9.32 8.42 13.05
N HIS A 108 -9.64 8.69 11.79
CA HIS A 108 -10.52 7.87 10.96
C HIS A 108 -9.75 7.01 9.94
N ALA A 109 -8.44 6.83 10.11
CA ALA A 109 -7.59 6.18 9.13
C ALA A 109 -8.05 4.73 8.84
N GLY A 110 -8.44 4.00 9.89
CA GLY A 110 -8.93 2.62 9.76
C GLY A 110 -10.20 2.51 8.93
N LEU A 111 -11.21 3.33 9.23
CA LEU A 111 -12.48 3.30 8.49
C LEU A 111 -12.28 3.69 7.02
N LYS A 112 -11.53 4.77 6.77
CA LYS A 112 -11.21 5.21 5.41
C LYS A 112 -10.44 4.15 4.64
N ALA A 113 -9.45 3.52 5.28
CA ALA A 113 -8.64 2.48 4.66
C ALA A 113 -9.46 1.23 4.34
N GLY A 114 -10.26 0.74 5.29
CA GLY A 114 -11.12 -0.43 5.09
C GLY A 114 -12.16 -0.22 3.99
N PHE A 115 -12.81 0.94 3.96
CA PHE A 115 -13.74 1.30 2.89
C PHE A 115 -13.02 1.42 1.54
N SER A 116 -11.85 2.05 1.48
CA SER A 116 -11.08 2.17 0.24
C SER A 116 -10.61 0.82 -0.30
N TYR A 117 -10.19 -0.08 0.61
CA TYR A 117 -9.82 -1.44 0.26
C TYR A 117 -11.01 -2.21 -0.31
N TRP A 118 -12.15 -2.18 0.38
CA TRP A 118 -13.37 -2.83 -0.11
C TRP A 118 -13.78 -2.29 -1.47
N LEU A 119 -13.88 -0.97 -1.62
CA LEU A 119 -14.30 -0.31 -2.85
C LEU A 119 -13.42 -0.67 -4.06
N LEU A 120 -12.11 -0.80 -3.84
CA LEU A 120 -11.14 -1.12 -4.91
C LEU A 120 -11.12 -2.62 -5.22
N PHE A 121 -10.94 -3.46 -4.20
CA PHE A 121 -10.66 -4.87 -4.38
C PHE A 121 -11.92 -5.71 -4.60
N TYR A 122 -13.06 -5.33 -4.02
CA TYR A 122 -14.33 -6.05 -4.21
C TYR A 122 -14.73 -6.20 -5.70
N PRO A 123 -14.84 -5.12 -6.50
CA PRO A 123 -15.18 -5.25 -7.91
C PRO A 123 -14.06 -5.95 -8.70
N LEU A 124 -12.79 -5.72 -8.35
CA LEU A 124 -11.66 -6.36 -9.03
C LEU A 124 -11.72 -7.89 -8.89
N PHE A 125 -11.93 -8.40 -7.68
CA PHE A 125 -12.12 -9.83 -7.43
C PHE A 125 -13.38 -10.36 -8.10
N GLY A 126 -14.48 -9.60 -8.09
CA GLY A 126 -15.71 -9.97 -8.79
C GLY A 126 -15.52 -10.15 -10.29
N ILE A 127 -14.81 -9.23 -10.95
CA ILE A 127 -14.45 -9.33 -12.37
C ILE A 127 -13.57 -10.56 -12.62
N MET A 128 -12.56 -10.78 -11.79
CA MET A 128 -11.66 -11.93 -11.93
C MET A 128 -12.44 -13.26 -11.85
N ILE A 129 -13.32 -13.42 -10.86
CA ILE A 129 -14.16 -14.61 -10.71
C ILE A 129 -15.12 -14.76 -11.89
N ALA A 130 -15.74 -13.66 -12.35
CA ALA A 130 -16.63 -13.68 -13.50
C ALA A 130 -15.92 -14.17 -14.78
N VAL A 131 -14.69 -13.73 -15.01
CA VAL A 131 -13.85 -14.19 -16.13
C VAL A 131 -13.49 -15.67 -15.98
N MET A 132 -13.07 -16.10 -14.79
CA MET A 132 -12.67 -17.48 -14.53
C MET A 132 -13.85 -18.47 -14.65
N GLU A 133 -15.01 -18.10 -14.13
CA GLU A 133 -16.21 -18.94 -14.15
C GLU A 133 -17.06 -18.75 -15.42
N LYS A 134 -16.70 -17.80 -16.30
CA LYS A 134 -17.46 -17.40 -17.49
C LYS A 134 -18.92 -17.04 -17.16
N LYS A 135 -19.11 -16.34 -16.04
CA LYS A 135 -20.42 -15.89 -15.55
C LYS A 135 -20.60 -14.40 -15.76
N ASP A 136 -21.85 -13.97 -15.73
CA ASP A 136 -22.18 -12.55 -15.74
C ASP A 136 -21.62 -11.84 -14.49
N ILE A 137 -21.03 -10.66 -14.67
CA ILE A 137 -20.37 -9.92 -13.61
C ILE A 137 -21.37 -9.50 -12.53
N LEU A 138 -22.59 -9.08 -12.90
CA LEU A 138 -23.61 -8.69 -11.94
C LEU A 138 -24.06 -9.89 -11.11
N GLN A 139 -24.17 -11.06 -11.74
CA GLN A 139 -24.50 -12.28 -11.02
C GLN A 139 -23.45 -12.63 -9.97
N ILE A 140 -22.16 -12.45 -10.26
CA ILE A 140 -21.06 -12.67 -9.31
C ILE A 140 -21.06 -11.60 -8.20
N LEU A 141 -21.17 -10.32 -8.55
CA LEU A 141 -21.15 -9.19 -7.60
C LEU A 141 -22.34 -9.17 -6.65
N LEU A 142 -23.44 -9.83 -6.98
CA LEU A 142 -24.61 -9.95 -6.11
C LEU A 142 -24.62 -11.25 -5.29
N GLN A 143 -23.59 -12.10 -5.41
CA GLN A 143 -23.52 -13.31 -4.60
C GLN A 143 -23.34 -12.96 -3.12
N PRO A 144 -24.19 -13.48 -2.22
CA PRO A 144 -24.09 -13.22 -0.79
C PRO A 144 -22.72 -13.58 -0.23
N LYS A 145 -22.15 -14.69 -0.69
CA LYS A 145 -20.80 -15.14 -0.28
C LYS A 145 -19.74 -14.09 -0.62
N LEU A 146 -19.74 -13.56 -1.85
CA LEU A 146 -18.75 -12.57 -2.28
C LEU A 146 -18.90 -11.28 -1.47
N ILE A 147 -20.13 -10.78 -1.30
CA ILE A 147 -20.43 -9.59 -0.50
C ILE A 147 -19.89 -9.75 0.93
N ILE A 148 -20.22 -10.86 1.60
CA ILE A 148 -19.77 -11.14 2.98
C ILE A 148 -18.24 -11.19 3.04
N THR A 149 -17.59 -11.92 2.13
CA THR A 149 -16.11 -12.01 2.11
C THR A 149 -15.45 -10.67 1.85
N GLY A 150 -15.98 -9.86 0.93
CA GLY A 150 -15.46 -8.53 0.64
C GLY A 150 -15.59 -7.60 1.84
N LEU A 151 -16.75 -7.57 2.48
CA LEU A 151 -16.98 -6.76 3.68
C LEU A 151 -16.06 -7.20 4.82
N ALA A 152 -15.92 -8.51 5.06
CA ALA A 152 -15.02 -9.04 6.07
C ALA A 152 -13.55 -8.64 5.81
N ALA A 153 -13.09 -8.71 4.55
CA ALA A 153 -11.75 -8.29 4.17
C ALA A 153 -11.53 -6.79 4.35
N GLY A 154 -12.49 -5.96 3.94
CA GLY A 154 -12.45 -4.51 4.16
C GLY A 154 -12.43 -4.13 5.63
N LEU A 155 -13.25 -4.77 6.46
CA LEU A 155 -13.24 -4.58 7.92
C LEU A 155 -11.92 -5.01 8.55
N GLY A 156 -11.41 -6.20 8.19
CA GLY A 156 -10.13 -6.70 8.68
C GLY A 156 -8.97 -5.76 8.35
N PHE A 157 -8.90 -5.30 7.09
CA PHE A 157 -7.90 -4.32 6.66
C PHE A 157 -8.06 -2.98 7.40
N GLY A 158 -9.30 -2.51 7.57
CA GLY A 158 -9.59 -1.27 8.30
C GLY A 158 -9.17 -1.33 9.77
N LEU A 159 -9.41 -2.46 10.45
CA LEU A 159 -8.96 -2.69 11.82
C LEU A 159 -7.43 -2.69 11.92
N MET A 160 -6.74 -3.39 11.01
CA MET A 160 -5.28 -3.39 10.95
C MET A 160 -4.72 -1.96 10.82
N MET A 161 -5.28 -1.17 9.90
CA MET A 161 -4.86 0.22 9.69
C MET A 161 -5.19 1.13 10.87
N HIS A 162 -6.30 0.88 11.59
CA HIS A 162 -6.62 1.59 12.82
C HIS A 162 -5.54 1.38 13.88
N PHE A 163 -5.09 0.14 14.10
CA PHE A 163 -4.04 -0.16 15.06
C PHE A 163 -2.69 0.46 14.67
N ILE A 164 -2.34 0.46 13.38
CA ILE A 164 -1.12 1.11 12.88
C ILE A 164 -1.17 2.62 13.16
N ALA A 165 -2.28 3.29 12.83
CA ALA A 165 -2.44 4.72 13.07
C ALA A 165 -2.38 5.06 14.57
N LYS A 166 -3.07 4.29 15.41
CA LYS A 166 -3.04 4.45 16.87
C LYS A 166 -1.65 4.23 17.44
N GLY A 167 -0.91 3.25 16.92
CA GLY A 167 0.48 3.00 17.28
C GLY A 167 1.39 4.19 16.99
N LYS A 168 1.26 4.79 15.80
CA LYS A 168 2.00 6.02 15.43
C LYS A 168 1.70 7.20 16.35
N ILE A 169 0.42 7.46 16.63
CA ILE A 169 0.01 8.54 17.53
C ILE A 169 0.63 8.35 18.93
N ARG A 170 0.57 7.13 19.47
CA ARG A 170 1.15 6.83 20.78
C ARG A 170 2.67 6.99 20.81
N GLN A 171 3.36 6.65 19.72
CA GLN A 171 4.81 6.85 19.61
C GLN A 171 5.17 8.33 19.55
N ALA A 172 4.42 9.15 18.82
CA ALA A 172 4.63 10.59 18.76
C ALA A 172 4.41 11.26 20.12
N GLN A 173 3.32 10.91 20.83
CA GLN A 173 3.03 11.42 22.17
C GLN A 173 4.17 11.13 23.16
N LYS A 174 4.71 9.91 23.13
CA LYS A 174 5.85 9.54 23.99
C LYS A 174 7.12 10.35 23.69
N LYS A 175 7.41 10.61 22.41
CA LYS A 175 8.57 11.43 22.02
C LYS A 175 8.42 12.86 22.54
N GLU A 176 7.24 13.47 22.40
CA GLU A 176 6.97 14.80 22.95
C GLU A 176 7.06 14.85 24.48
N GLU A 177 6.65 13.79 25.19
CA GLU A 177 6.79 13.69 26.65
C GLU A 177 8.26 13.52 27.11
N GLU A 178 9.10 12.86 26.32
CA GLU A 178 10.54 12.67 26.61
C GLU A 178 11.38 13.93 26.33
N ASP A 179 10.91 14.81 25.44
CA ASP A 179 11.58 16.06 25.06
C ASP A 179 11.21 17.27 25.97
N LEU A 180 10.30 17.08 26.95
CA LEU A 180 9.83 18.09 27.93
C LEU A 180 10.58 18.02 29.28
#